data_AF-A0AAW2JF78-F1
#
_entry.id   AF-A0AAW2JF78-F1
#
_cell.length_a   1.000
_cell.length_b   1.000
_cell.length_c   1.000
_cell.angle_alpha   90.00
_cell.angle_beta   90.00
_cell.angle_gamma   90.00
#
_symmetry.space_group_name_H-M   'P 1'
#
loop_
_entity.id
_entity.type
_entity.pdbx_description
1 polymer ?
#
loop_
_entity_poly.entity_id
_entity_poly.type
_entity_poly.pdbx_seq_one_letter_code
_entity_poly.pdbx_strand_id
1 'polypeptide(L)'
;NSYILVKPLPSFNSTHIISIPKCDIPELASHFRPVSLCNVIYKIASKAMANRLKPMLSTIISESQSAFIPGRLITDNVLIAYETNHSYDRVEWFFPRASH
;
A
#
# COMPACT_ATOMS: atom_id res chain seq x y z
N ASN A 1 4.72 -40.36 21.14
CA ASN A 1 3.58 -40.66 20.25
C ASN A 1 2.33 -40.13 20.90
N SER A 2 1.63 -39.11 20.44
CA SER A 2 1.55 -38.50 19.11
C SER A 2 0.61 -37.30 19.25
N TYR A 3 1.14 -36.09 19.40
CA TYR A 3 0.34 -34.86 19.54
C TYR A 3 0.19 -34.08 18.24
N ILE A 4 0.37 -34.75 17.10
CA ILE A 4 0.04 -34.17 15.80
C ILE A 4 -1.42 -34.51 15.54
N LEU A 5 -2.30 -33.79 16.23
CA LEU A 5 -3.68 -33.63 15.80
C LEU A 5 -3.59 -32.85 14.49
N VAL A 6 -3.57 -33.58 13.37
CA VAL A 6 -3.64 -33.02 12.02
C VAL A 6 -4.97 -32.29 11.96
N LYS A 7 -4.96 -31.00 12.30
CA LYS A 7 -6.12 -30.14 12.09
C LYS A 7 -6.40 -30.18 10.59
N PRO A 8 -7.62 -30.54 10.16
CA PRO A 8 -7.95 -30.54 8.75
C PRO A 8 -7.68 -29.15 8.19
N LEU A 9 -7.09 -29.10 6.99
CA LEU A 9 -6.85 -27.84 6.30
C LEU A 9 -8.17 -27.05 6.27
N PRO A 10 -8.17 -25.77 6.69
CA PRO A 10 -9.36 -24.94 6.57
C PRO A 10 -9.85 -25.01 5.13
N SER A 11 -11.18 -25.09 4.95
CA SER A 11 -11.79 -25.10 3.62
C SER A 11 -11.22 -23.95 2.79
N PHE A 12 -11.11 -24.14 1.48
CA PHE A 12 -10.41 -23.21 0.59
C PHE A 12 -10.90 -21.76 0.78
N ASN A 13 -12.20 -21.56 1.01
CA ASN A 13 -12.84 -20.26 1.18
C ASN A 13 -12.84 -19.73 2.63
N SER A 14 -12.19 -20.40 3.57
CA SER A 14 -12.09 -19.94 4.96
C SER A 14 -10.96 -18.92 5.09
N THR A 15 -11.32 -17.69 5.48
CA THR A 15 -10.36 -16.64 5.81
C THR A 15 -10.38 -16.43 7.32
N HIS A 16 -9.23 -16.60 7.97
CA HIS A 16 -9.10 -16.33 9.40
C HIS A 16 -8.77 -14.85 9.59
N ILE A 17 -9.62 -14.11 10.30
CA ILE A 17 -9.36 -12.70 10.61
C ILE A 17 -8.69 -12.63 11.98
N ILE A 18 -7.51 -12.03 12.04
CA ILE A 18 -6.81 -11.73 13.28
C ILE A 18 -6.75 -10.21 13.47
N SER A 19 -6.87 -9.73 14.70
CA SER A 19 -6.79 -8.30 15.00
C SER A 19 -5.43 -7.98 15.61
N ILE A 20 -4.66 -7.09 14.96
CA ILE A 20 -3.35 -6.64 15.46
C ILE A 20 -3.54 -5.28 16.14
N PRO A 21 -3.11 -5.10 17.40
CA PRO A 21 -3.19 -3.80 18.07
C PRO A 21 -2.24 -2.77 17.42
N LYS A 22 -2.70 -1.53 17.29
CA LYS A 22 -1.91 -0.40 16.74
C LYS A 22 -1.17 0.39 17.83
N CYS A 23 -1.57 0.25 19.08
CA CYS A 23 -1.02 0.94 20.25
C CYS A 23 -0.94 -0.02 21.44
N ASP A 24 -0.15 0.34 22.45
CA ASP A 24 0.14 -0.52 23.62
C ASP A 24 -1.09 -0.84 24.47
N ILE A 25 -2.05 0.10 24.55
CA ILE A 25 -3.29 -0.04 25.33
C ILE A 25 -4.49 0.20 24.40
N PRO A 26 -4.97 -0.84 23.70
CA PRO A 26 -6.06 -0.69 22.76
C PRO A 26 -7.43 -0.77 23.48
N GLU A 27 -8.07 0.38 23.69
CA GLU A 27 -9.40 0.45 24.33
C GLU A 27 -10.58 0.46 23.33
N LEU A 28 -10.35 0.94 22.10
CA LEU A 28 -11.37 1.09 21.07
C LEU A 28 -11.15 0.11 19.91
N ALA A 29 -12.22 -0.29 19.23
CA ALA A 29 -12.14 -1.15 18.04
C ALA A 29 -11.28 -0.54 16.92
N SER A 30 -11.23 0.79 16.81
CA SER A 30 -10.39 1.53 15.86
C SER A 30 -8.88 1.37 16.12
N HIS A 31 -8.49 0.99 17.34
CA HIS A 31 -7.11 0.73 17.73
C HIS A 31 -6.60 -0.62 17.22
N PHE A 32 -7.48 -1.47 16.70
CA PHE A 32 -7.09 -2.72 16.07
C PHE A 32 -7.05 -2.57 14.55
N ARG A 33 -6.11 -3.27 13.93
CA ARG A 33 -6.05 -3.48 12.47
C ARG A 33 -6.44 -4.93 12.21
N PRO A 34 -7.61 -5.22 11.62
CA PRO A 34 -7.93 -6.57 11.19
C PRO A 34 -7.01 -6.97 10.02
N VAL A 35 -6.45 -8.17 10.11
CA VAL A 35 -5.63 -8.80 9.09
C VAL A 35 -6.25 -10.14 8.73
N SER A 36 -6.59 -10.29 7.46
CA SER A 36 -7.10 -11.53 6.90
C SER A 36 -5.96 -12.48 6.57
N LEU A 37 -5.84 -13.56 7.34
CA LEU A 37 -5.01 -14.72 7.02
C LEU A 37 -5.75 -15.58 5.98
N CYS A 38 -5.44 -15.33 4.71
CA CYS A 38 -5.87 -16.18 3.61
C CYS A 38 -4.98 -17.42 3.47
N ASN A 39 -5.53 -18.46 2.83
CA ASN A 39 -4.77 -19.66 2.48
C ASN A 39 -3.53 -19.28 1.63
N VAL A 40 -2.39 -19.91 1.92
CA VAL A 40 -1.11 -19.71 1.22
C VAL A 40 -1.27 -19.87 -0.29
N ILE A 41 -2.17 -20.74 -0.76
CA ILE A 41 -2.43 -20.94 -2.18
C ILE A 41 -2.94 -19.65 -2.85
N TYR A 42 -3.84 -18.90 -2.20
CA TYR A 42 -4.28 -17.59 -2.72
C TYR A 42 -3.16 -16.58 -2.76
N LYS A 43 -2.24 -16.60 -1.78
CA LYS A 43 -1.06 -15.71 -1.79
C LYS A 43 -0.14 -16.03 -2.96
N ILE A 44 0.08 -17.31 -3.25
CA ILE A 44 0.90 -17.75 -4.39
C ILE A 44 0.25 -17.32 -5.71
N ALA A 45 -1.06 -17.58 -5.90
CA ALA A 45 -1.78 -17.18 -7.10
C ALA A 45 -1.77 -15.66 -7.30
N SER A 46 -2.04 -14.89 -6.25
CA SER A 46 -1.96 -13.42 -6.27
C SER A 46 -0.57 -12.93 -6.64
N LYS A 47 0.49 -13.51 -6.06
CA LYS A 47 1.88 -13.14 -6.38
C LYS A 47 2.26 -13.49 -7.81
N ALA A 48 1.82 -14.63 -8.33
CA ALA A 48 2.05 -15.02 -9.72
C ALA A 48 1.40 -14.03 -10.70
N MET A 49 0.15 -13.63 -10.44
CA MET A 49 -0.53 -12.59 -11.25
C MET A 49 0.20 -11.25 -11.16
N ALA A 50 0.56 -10.80 -9.95
CA ALA A 50 1.28 -9.55 -9.76
C ALA A 50 2.63 -9.53 -10.51
N ASN A 51 3.38 -10.63 -10.47
CA ASN A 51 4.65 -10.76 -11.19
C ASN A 51 4.45 -10.69 -12.72
N ARG A 52 3.35 -11.23 -13.25
CA ARG A 52 3.02 -11.13 -14.69
C ARG A 52 2.59 -9.73 -15.11
N LEU A 53 1.89 -9.00 -14.23
CA LEU A 53 1.42 -7.64 -14.53
C LEU A 53 2.51 -6.58 -14.35
N LYS A 54 3.53 -6.88 -13.54
CA LYS A 54 4.62 -5.96 -13.22
C LYS A 54 5.28 -5.27 -14.44
N PRO A 55 5.58 -5.95 -15.56
CA PRO A 55 6.19 -5.30 -16.74
C PRO A 55 5.23 -4.38 -17.50
N MET A 56 3.91 -4.61 -17.42
CA MET A 56 2.92 -3.73 -18.06
C MET A 56 2.65 -2.50 -17.19
N LEU A 57 2.78 -2.67 -15.87
CA LEU A 57 2.55 -1.62 -14.89
C LEU A 57 3.51 -0.43 -15.07
N SER A 58 4.75 -0.66 -15.48
CA SER A 58 5.72 0.41 -15.74
C SER A 58 5.33 1.33 -16.90
N THR A 59 4.51 0.85 -17.83
CA THR A 59 4.05 1.64 -18.99
C THR A 59 2.72 2.35 -18.72
N ILE A 60 1.93 1.84 -17.77
CA ILE A 60 0.60 2.39 -17.43
C ILE A 60 0.68 3.39 -16.28
N ILE A 61 1.63 3.21 -15.36
CA ILE A 61 1.74 4.03 -14.16
C ILE A 61 2.57 5.30 -14.41
N SER A 62 2.01 6.44 -13.97
CA SER A 62 2.68 7.74 -13.92
C SER A 62 3.98 7.72 -13.11
N GLU A 63 4.95 8.56 -13.47
CA GLU A 63 6.21 8.74 -12.74
C GLU A 63 6.00 9.19 -11.29
N SER A 64 4.91 9.92 -11.01
CA SER A 64 4.54 10.39 -9.67
C SER A 64 4.05 9.30 -8.70
N GLN A 65 3.80 8.08 -9.19
CA GLN A 65 3.40 6.95 -8.34
C GLN A 65 4.64 6.14 -7.95
N SER A 66 5.18 6.43 -6.76
CA SER A 66 6.39 5.76 -6.25
C SER A 66 6.12 4.63 -5.25
N ALA A 67 4.90 4.52 -4.71
CA ALA A 67 4.56 3.44 -3.79
C ALA A 67 4.35 2.11 -4.53
N PHE A 68 4.85 1.02 -3.94
CA PHE A 68 4.68 -0.37 -4.42
C PHE A 68 5.30 -0.70 -5.78
N ILE A 69 6.16 0.18 -6.32
CA ILE A 69 6.96 -0.08 -7.52
C ILE A 69 8.40 -0.38 -7.10
N PRO A 70 8.96 -1.53 -7.48
CA PRO A 70 10.33 -1.87 -7.12
C PRO A 70 11.31 -0.92 -7.80
N GLY A 71 12.23 -0.36 -7.03
CA GLY A 71 13.21 0.62 -7.48
C GLY A 71 12.75 2.08 -7.36
N ARG A 72 11.51 2.34 -6.94
CA ARG A 72 11.04 3.69 -6.57
C ARG A 72 10.94 3.82 -5.05
N LEU A 73 11.48 4.90 -4.51
CA LEU A 73 11.44 5.18 -3.09
C LEU A 73 10.38 6.24 -2.79
N ILE A 74 9.81 6.20 -1.58
CA ILE A 74 8.85 7.23 -1.17
C ILE A 74 9.48 8.62 -1.11
N THR A 75 10.80 8.69 -0.94
CA THR A 75 11.59 9.93 -0.98
C THR A 75 11.53 10.62 -2.34
N ASP A 76 11.39 9.87 -3.44
CA ASP A 76 11.31 10.44 -4.79
C ASP A 76 10.05 11.29 -4.93
N ASN A 77 8.94 10.86 -4.34
CA ASN A 77 7.70 11.64 -4.30
C ASN A 77 7.81 12.89 -3.43
N VAL A 78 8.57 12.85 -2.34
CA VAL A 78 8.82 14.04 -1.49
C VAL A 78 9.64 15.07 -2.25
N LEU A 79 10.66 14.62 -3.01
CA LEU A 79 11.49 15.49 -3.82
C LEU A 79 10.66 16.18 -4.93
N ILE A 80 9.84 15.41 -5.67
CA ILE A 80 8.93 15.97 -6.70
C ILE A 80 7.96 17.00 -6.07
N ALA A 81 7.43 16.72 -4.88
CA ALA A 81 6.55 17.65 -4.17
C ALA A 81 7.27 18.94 -3.73
N TYR A 82 8.56 18.83 -3.35
CA TYR A 82 9.38 19.97 -3.00
C TYR A 82 9.72 20.82 -4.24
N GLU A 83 10.10 20.19 -5.34
CA GLU A 83 10.38 20.87 -6.61
C GLU A 83 9.15 21.57 -7.19
N THR A 84 7.97 20.94 -7.12
CA THR A 84 6.72 21.57 -7.55
C THR A 84 6.39 22.79 -6.70
N ASN A 85 6.43 22.70 -5.36
CA ASN A 85 6.25 23.86 -4.47
C ASN A 85 7.24 24.99 -4.77
N HIS A 86 8.54 24.67 -4.87
CA HIS A 86 9.56 25.67 -5.17
C HIS A 86 9.38 26.29 -6.56
N SER A 87 8.82 25.55 -7.52
CA SER A 87 8.49 26.07 -8.84
C SER A 87 7.32 27.04 -8.76
N TYR A 88 6.25 26.72 -8.01
CA TYR A 88 5.13 27.63 -7.75
C TYR A 88 5.58 28.93 -7.08
N ASP A 89 6.53 28.89 -6.14
CA ASP A 89 7.06 30.09 -5.49
C ASP A 89 7.91 30.97 -6.43
N ARG A 90 8.50 30.38 -7.49
CA ARG A 90 9.26 31.13 -8.52
C ARG A 90 8.41 31.65 -9.67
N VAL A 91 7.24 31.07 -9.91
CA VAL A 91 6.25 31.71 -10.79
C VAL A 91 5.62 32.81 -9.95
N GLU A 92 6.10 34.06 -10.09
CA GLU A 92 5.30 35.22 -9.69
C GLU A 92 3.96 35.06 -10.39
N TRP A 93 2.94 34.63 -9.65
CA TRP A 93 1.57 34.76 -10.10
C TRP A 93 1.34 36.25 -10.21
N PHE A 94 1.51 36.78 -11.43
CA PHE A 94 0.94 38.05 -11.85
C PHE A 94 -0.58 37.90 -11.68
N PHE A 95 -1.06 38.06 -10.44
CA PHE A 95 -2.42 38.46 -10.19
C PHE A 95 -2.50 39.86 -10.76
N PRO A 96 -3.22 40.11 -11.87
CA PRO A 96 -3.58 41.47 -12.21
C PRO A 96 -4.41 41.93 -11.02
N ARG A 97 -3.86 42.81 -10.17
CA ARG A 97 -4.66 43.50 -9.17
C ARG A 97 -5.82 44.12 -9.95
N ALA A 98 -7.03 43.65 -9.67
CA ALA A 98 -8.24 44.30 -10.13
C ALA A 98 -8.12 45.78 -9.74
N SER A 99 -8.03 46.62 -10.75
CA SER A 99 -8.04 48.07 -10.64
C SER A 99 -9.36 48.49 -10.00
N HIS A 100 -9.28 49.00 -8.78
CA HIS A 100 -10.24 49.99 -8.28
C HIS A 100 -9.83 51.37 -8.78
#